data_AF-A0A140FWD2-F1
#
_entry.id   AF-A0A140FWD2-F1
#
_cell.length_a   1.000
_cell.length_b   1.000
_cell.length_c   1.000
_cell.angle_alpha   90.00
_cell.angle_beta   90.00
_cell.angle_gamma   90.00
#
_symmetry.space_group_name_H-M   'P 1'
#
loop_
_entity.id
_entity.type
_entity.pdbx_description
1 polymer ?
#
loop_
_entity_poly.entity_id
_entity_poly.type
_entity_poly.pdbx_seq_one_letter_code
_entity_poly.pdbx_strand_id
1 'polypeptide(L)'
;MIFVEIYGRSENIINKEFYRYSGECIERICFASSGKLRNVSTSLLEEGAVVKSMNWGQYGCSESNYVYVDSRLEKIHVRQKEHVESVFSDFDVNFKYESGELVSIINVFPNGYEEQRFP
;
A
#
# COMPACT_ATOMS: atom_id res chain seq x y z
N MET A 1 -12.29 13.99 9.07
CA MET A 1 -11.06 13.38 9.61
C MET A 1 -11.48 12.15 10.39
N ILE A 2 -10.87 11.00 10.12
CA ILE A 2 -11.12 9.75 10.83
C ILE A 2 -9.87 9.39 11.62
N PHE A 3 -10.06 8.96 12.87
CA PHE A 3 -8.99 8.44 13.72
C PHE A 3 -9.20 6.94 13.91
N VAL A 4 -8.13 6.16 13.72
CA VAL A 4 -8.15 4.71 13.83
C VAL A 4 -7.03 4.27 14.77
N GLU A 5 -7.38 3.44 15.75
CA GLU A 5 -6.41 2.75 16.60
C GLU A 5 -6.27 1.31 16.12
N ILE A 6 -5.02 0.91 15.88
CA ILE A 6 -4.70 -0.45 15.45
C ILE A 6 -4.15 -1.19 16.66
N TYR A 7 -4.83 -2.28 17.02
CA TYR A 7 -4.51 -3.11 18.17
C TYR A 7 -3.67 -4.33 17.73
N GLY A 8 -2.63 -4.64 18.50
CA GLY A 8 -1.86 -5.87 18.35
C GLY A 8 -2.57 -7.07 18.98
N ARG A 9 -1.94 -8.25 18.90
CA ARG A 9 -2.48 -9.52 19.43
C ARG A 9 -2.76 -9.51 20.95
N SER A 10 -2.17 -8.59 21.70
CA SER A 10 -2.30 -8.47 23.16
C SER A 10 -3.11 -7.24 23.59
N GLU A 11 -4.04 -6.77 22.75
CA GLU A 11 -4.91 -5.60 23.00
C GLU A 11 -4.16 -4.29 23.26
N ASN A 12 -2.84 -4.25 23.01
CA ASN A 12 -2.08 -3.01 23.06
C ASN A 12 -2.20 -2.29 21.73
N ILE A 13 -2.42 -0.97 21.77
CA ILE A 13 -2.34 -0.12 20.57
C ILE A 13 -0.92 -0.22 20.03
N ILE A 14 -0.79 -0.58 18.75
CA ILE A 14 0.50 -0.66 18.05
C ILE A 14 0.70 0.53 17.11
N ASN A 15 -0.37 1.00 16.47
CA ASN A 15 -0.35 2.18 15.60
C ASN A 15 -1.61 3.03 15.81
N LYS A 16 -1.47 4.32 15.50
CA LYS A 16 -2.53 5.32 15.48
C LYS A 16 -2.52 5.99 14.12
N GLU A 17 -3.65 5.95 13.42
CA GLU A 17 -3.77 6.47 12.06
C GLU A 17 -4.80 7.59 11.98
N PHE A 18 -4.42 8.65 11.30
CA PHE A 18 -5.28 9.80 11.00
C PHE A 18 -5.51 9.84 9.51
N TYR A 19 -6.78 9.79 9.12
CA TYR A 19 -7.20 9.85 7.73
C TYR A 19 -7.90 11.17 7.45
N ARG A 20 -7.47 11.84 6.39
CA ARG A 20 -8.15 12.99 5.81
C ARG A 20 -8.58 12.63 4.39
N TYR A 21 -9.86 12.80 4.11
CA TYR A 21 -10.41 12.69 2.77
C TYR A 21 -10.70 14.10 2.26
N SER A 22 -10.22 14.43 1.07
CA SER A 22 -10.42 15.73 0.43
C SER A 22 -10.49 15.57 -1.09
N GLY A 23 -11.69 15.68 -1.65
CA GLY A 23 -11.92 15.33 -3.06
C GLY A 23 -11.55 13.88 -3.33
N GLU A 24 -10.95 13.60 -4.47
CA GLU A 24 -10.48 12.25 -4.86
C GLU A 24 -9.12 11.88 -4.25
N CYS A 25 -8.90 12.24 -2.99
CA CYS A 25 -7.62 12.03 -2.31
C CYS A 25 -7.82 11.64 -0.85
N ILE A 26 -7.15 10.57 -0.43
CA ILE A 26 -7.04 10.12 0.96
C ILE A 26 -5.61 10.34 1.42
N GLU A 27 -5.41 11.16 2.45
CA GLU A 27 -4.15 11.27 3.17
C GLU A 27 -4.24 10.47 4.46
N ARG A 28 -3.16 9.76 4.78
CA ARG A 28 -3.00 8.99 6.01
C ARG A 28 -1.70 9.39 6.69
N ILE A 29 -1.79 9.68 7.98
CA ILE A 29 -0.63 9.88 8.85
C ILE A 29 -0.64 8.79 9.92
N CYS A 30 0.40 7.97 9.96
CA CYS A 30 0.49 6.84 10.86
C CYS A 30 1.60 7.06 11.89
N PHE A 31 1.25 6.94 13.16
CA PHE A 31 2.14 7.01 14.31
C PHE A 31 2.25 5.62 14.96
N ALA A 32 3.44 5.29 15.45
CA ALA A 32 3.63 4.19 16.37
C ALA A 32 2.95 4.52 17.70
N SER A 33 2.67 3.49 18.50
CA SER A 33 2.15 3.67 19.87
C SER A 33 3.01 4.55 20.77
N SER A 34 4.32 4.61 20.51
CA SER A 34 5.28 5.52 21.16
C SER A 34 5.12 6.99 20.78
N GLY A 35 4.21 7.33 19.87
CA GLY A 35 4.00 8.69 19.35
C GLY A 35 4.97 9.09 18.23
N LYS A 36 5.87 8.20 17.81
CA LYS A 36 6.78 8.45 16.68
C LYS A 36 6.04 8.32 15.35
N LEU A 37 6.22 9.28 14.46
CA LEU A 37 5.72 9.20 13.09
C LEU A 37 6.38 8.01 12.36
N ARG A 38 5.57 7.10 11.79
CA ARG A 38 6.05 5.95 11.02
C ARG A 38 6.05 6.22 9.52
N ASN A 39 4.94 6.75 9.03
CA ASN A 39 4.77 7.05 7.63
C ASN A 39 3.61 8.02 7.38
N VAL A 40 3.76 8.78 6.31
CA VAL A 40 2.71 9.59 5.70
C VAL A 40 2.45 9.01 4.32
N SER A 41 1.18 8.84 3.96
CA SER A 41 0.81 8.34 2.65
C SER A 41 -0.37 9.09 2.07
N THR A 42 -0.43 9.09 0.74
CA THR A 42 -1.50 9.70 -0.03
C THR A 42 -1.97 8.71 -1.07
N SER A 43 -3.29 8.51 -1.16
CA SER A 43 -3.94 7.68 -2.17
C SER A 43 -4.86 8.55 -3.01
N LEU A 44 -4.65 8.53 -4.32
CA LEU A 44 -5.49 9.17 -5.32
C LEU A 44 -6.57 8.20 -5.77
N LEU A 45 -7.78 8.72 -5.94
CA LEU A 45 -8.95 7.97 -6.36
C LEU A 45 -9.42 8.41 -7.74
N GLU A 46 -10.00 7.49 -8.49
CA GLU A 46 -10.80 7.76 -9.67
C GLU A 46 -12.05 6.89 -9.58
N GLU A 47 -13.22 7.50 -9.71
CA GLU A 47 -14.52 6.81 -9.59
C GLU A 47 -14.67 5.98 -8.31
N GLY A 48 -14.03 6.42 -7.22
CA GLY A 48 -14.03 5.75 -5.92
C GLY A 48 -13.02 4.60 -5.77
N ALA A 49 -12.26 4.25 -6.81
CA ALA A 49 -11.19 3.26 -6.77
C ALA A 49 -9.82 3.92 -6.58
N VAL A 50 -8.91 3.30 -5.81
CA VAL A 50 -7.54 3.82 -5.64
C VAL A 50 -6.73 3.51 -6.89
N VAL A 51 -6.28 4.55 -7.60
CA VAL A 51 -5.47 4.40 -8.83
C VAL A 51 -3.97 4.59 -8.59
N LYS A 52 -3.62 5.36 -7.56
CA LYS A 52 -2.24 5.63 -7.21
C LYS A 52 -2.09 5.85 -5.72
N SER A 53 -1.04 5.30 -5.13
CA SER A 53 -0.64 5.57 -3.76
C SER A 53 0.83 5.96 -3.68
N MET A 54 1.14 6.90 -2.82
CA MET A 54 2.49 7.33 -2.48
C MET A 54 2.65 7.18 -0.98
N ASN A 55 3.76 6.60 -0.53
CA ASN A 55 4.05 6.40 0.88
C ASN A 55 5.47 6.87 1.18
N TRP A 56 5.60 7.69 2.21
CA TRP A 56 6.87 8.11 2.78
C TRP A 56 6.98 7.59 4.20
N GLY A 57 7.81 6.58 4.39
CA GLY A 57 8.07 5.97 5.69
C GLY A 57 9.39 6.41 6.30
N GLN A 58 9.62 5.97 7.52
CA GLN A 58 10.86 6.20 8.26
C GLN A 58 12.11 5.70 7.51
N TYR A 59 12.00 4.58 6.80
CA TYR A 59 13.15 3.88 6.19
C TYR A 59 13.22 4.02 4.66
N GLY A 60 12.16 4.50 4.03
CA GLY A 60 12.09 4.59 2.58
C GLY A 60 10.80 5.20 2.09
N CYS A 61 10.63 5.19 0.78
CA CYS A 61 9.42 5.63 0.12
C CYS A 61 8.99 4.64 -0.97
N SER A 62 7.71 4.69 -1.32
CA SER A 62 7.17 3.93 -2.43
C SER A 62 6.08 4.69 -3.16
N GLU A 63 5.94 4.34 -4.44
CA GLU A 63 4.81 4.66 -5.29
C GLU A 63 4.16 3.35 -5.74
N SER A 64 2.85 3.32 -5.82
CA SER A 64 2.07 2.16 -6.24
C SER A 64 1.01 2.62 -7.23
N ASN A 65 1.04 2.11 -8.45
CA ASN A 65 0.05 2.42 -9.50
C ASN A 65 -0.83 1.18 -9.70
N TYR A 66 -2.13 1.35 -9.57
CA TYR A 66 -3.11 0.26 -9.53
C TYR A 66 -3.75 0.11 -10.91
N VAL A 67 -3.76 -1.11 -11.43
CA VAL A 67 -4.23 -1.44 -12.77
C VAL A 67 -5.45 -2.34 -12.66
N TYR A 68 -6.57 -1.85 -13.20
CA TYR A 68 -7.86 -2.52 -13.17
C TYR A 68 -8.26 -3.01 -14.56
N VAL A 69 -8.96 -4.15 -14.62
CA VAL A 69 -9.63 -4.67 -15.81
C VAL A 69 -11.06 -5.00 -15.40
N ASP A 70 -12.05 -4.48 -16.12
CA ASP A 70 -13.48 -4.69 -15.81
C ASP A 70 -13.84 -4.39 -14.34
N SER A 71 -13.31 -3.30 -13.79
CA SER A 71 -13.45 -2.88 -12.37
C SER A 71 -12.78 -3.81 -11.33
N ARG A 72 -12.00 -4.81 -11.77
CA ARG A 72 -11.25 -5.72 -10.90
C ARG A 72 -9.78 -5.36 -10.88
N LEU A 73 -9.17 -5.31 -9.70
CA LEU A 73 -7.73 -5.06 -9.55
C LEU A 73 -6.95 -6.26 -10.05
N GLU A 74 -6.18 -6.10 -11.13
CA GLU A 74 -5.35 -7.16 -11.71
C GLU A 74 -3.90 -7.05 -11.24
N LYS A 75 -3.41 -5.83 -11.09
CA LYS A 75 -2.00 -5.58 -10.85
C LYS A 75 -1.76 -4.29 -10.08
N ILE A 76 -0.71 -4.25 -9.27
CA ILE A 76 -0.10 -3.00 -8.78
C ILE A 76 1.35 -2.95 -9.24
N HIS A 77 1.71 -1.90 -9.96
CA HIS A 77 3.12 -1.59 -10.24
C HIS A 77 3.70 -0.84 -9.04
N VAL A 78 4.67 -1.44 -8.36
CA VAL A 78 5.30 -0.86 -7.17
C VAL A 78 6.70 -0.40 -7.51
N ARG A 79 6.98 0.87 -7.21
CA ARG A 79 8.31 1.47 -7.27
C ARG A 79 8.71 1.89 -5.87
N GLN A 80 9.81 1.37 -5.34
CA GLN A 80 10.22 1.62 -3.96
C GLN A 80 11.71 1.84 -3.80
N LYS A 81 12.08 2.56 -2.74
CA LYS A 81 13.46 2.88 -2.42
C LYS A 81 13.64 3.13 -0.94
N GLU A 82 14.67 2.52 -0.34
CA GLU A 82 15.14 2.91 0.99
C GLU A 82 15.84 4.28 0.93
N HIS A 83 15.75 5.09 1.98
CA HIS A 83 16.34 6.44 1.94
C HIS A 83 17.86 6.46 1.74
N VAL A 84 18.54 5.37 2.13
CA VAL A 84 19.98 5.19 1.95
C VAL A 84 20.37 4.86 0.50
N GLU A 85 19.42 4.38 -0.29
CA GLU A 85 19.66 3.96 -1.67
C GLU A 85 19.53 5.14 -2.65
N SER A 86 20.37 5.12 -3.68
CA SER A 86 20.34 6.15 -4.72
C SER A 86 19.29 5.87 -5.80
N VAL A 87 19.00 4.60 -6.06
CA VAL A 87 18.14 4.14 -7.15
C VAL A 87 16.88 3.46 -6.62
N PHE A 88 15.78 3.60 -7.37
CA PHE A 88 14.55 2.86 -7.09
C PHE A 88 14.67 1.42 -7.59
N SER A 89 13.94 0.54 -6.93
CA SER A 89 13.63 -0.81 -7.37
C SER A 89 12.15 -0.87 -7.74
N ASP A 90 11.81 -1.79 -8.64
CA ASP A 90 10.47 -1.95 -9.16
C ASP A 90 10.07 -3.43 -9.07
N PHE A 91 8.78 -3.70 -8.85
CA PHE A 91 8.19 -5.04 -8.94
C PHE A 91 6.68 -4.92 -9.15
N ASP A 92 6.06 -5.98 -9.66
CA ASP A 92 4.62 -6.08 -9.84
C ASP A 92 4.00 -6.90 -8.72
N VAL A 93 2.81 -6.49 -8.25
CA VAL A 93 1.94 -7.32 -7.42
C VAL A 93 0.78 -7.77 -8.29
N ASN A 94 0.72 -9.06 -8.63
CA ASN A 94 -0.29 -9.64 -9.49
C ASN A 94 -1.39 -10.32 -8.68
N PHE A 95 -2.65 -10.08 -9.04
CA PHE A 95 -3.84 -10.65 -8.42
C PHE A 95 -4.43 -11.69 -9.37
N LYS A 96 -4.56 -12.95 -8.91
CA LYS A 96 -5.16 -14.03 -9.71
C LYS A 96 -6.54 -14.37 -9.17
N TYR A 97 -7.48 -14.53 -10.10
CA TYR A 97 -8.87 -14.85 -9.77
C TYR A 97 -9.33 -16.12 -10.49
N GLU A 98 -10.11 -16.93 -9.80
CA GLU A 98 -10.79 -18.09 -10.36
C GLU A 98 -12.29 -17.99 -10.03
N SER A 99 -13.14 -18.10 -11.06
CA SER A 99 -14.61 -17.95 -10.90
C SER A 99 -15.05 -16.65 -10.20
N GLY A 100 -14.26 -15.57 -10.32
CA GLY A 100 -14.52 -14.27 -9.70
C GLY A 100 -13.92 -14.09 -8.29
N GLU A 101 -13.44 -15.17 -7.66
CA GLU A 101 -12.82 -15.16 -6.34
C GLU A 101 -11.31 -14.92 -6.43
N LEU A 102 -10.75 -14.12 -5.52
CA LEU A 102 -9.29 -13.93 -5.43
C LEU A 102 -8.66 -15.21 -4.87
N VAL A 103 -7.81 -15.85 -5.65
CA VAL A 103 -7.14 -17.10 -5.23
C VAL A 103 -5.67 -16.91 -4.89
N SER A 104 -5.03 -15.85 -5.41
CA SER A 104 -3.61 -15.65 -5.18
C SER A 104 -3.15 -14.22 -5.40
N ILE A 105 -2.15 -13.79 -4.62
CA ILE A 105 -1.40 -12.55 -4.81
C ILE A 105 0.08 -12.91 -4.91
N ILE A 106 0.75 -12.47 -5.97
CA ILE A 106 2.15 -12.82 -6.28
C ILE A 106 2.94 -11.55 -6.57
N ASN A 107 4.06 -11.36 -5.87
CA ASN A 107 5.05 -10.37 -6.27
C ASN A 107 5.92 -10.94 -7.38
N VAL A 108 6.14 -10.18 -8.45
CA VAL A 108 7.00 -10.55 -9.58
C VAL A 108 8.08 -9.49 -9.76
N PHE A 109 9.33 -9.89 -9.64
CA PHE A 109 10.48 -9.01 -9.69
C PHE A 109 11.10 -8.96 -11.10
N PRO A 110 11.85 -7.90 -11.48
CA PRO A 110 12.39 -7.72 -12.82
C PRO A 110 13.33 -8.85 -13.28
N ASN A 111 13.93 -9.58 -12.35
CA ASN A 111 14.79 -10.74 -12.63
C ASN A 111 14.01 -12.05 -12.83
N GLY A 112 12.68 -12.01 -12.83
CA GLY A 112 11.81 -13.17 -12.96
C GLY A 112 11.60 -13.96 -11.67
N TYR A 113 12.15 -13.51 -10.53
CA TYR A 113 11.83 -14.08 -9.24
C TYR A 113 10.38 -13.79 -8.87
N GLU A 114 9.69 -14.76 -8.27
CA GLU A 114 8.30 -14.63 -7.82
C GLU A 114 8.19 -14.98 -6.33
N GLU A 115 7.39 -14.21 -5.60
CA GLU A 115 7.11 -14.40 -4.17
C GLU A 115 5.59 -14.43 -3.93
N GLN A 116 5.08 -15.58 -3.46
CA GLN A 116 3.66 -15.74 -3.11
C GLN A 116 3.34 -14.97 -1.81
N ARG A 117 2.33 -14.10 -1.86
CA ARG A 117 1.87 -13.27 -0.72
C ARG A 117 0.52 -13.70 -0.14
N PHE A 118 -0.36 -14.27 -0.96
CA PHE A 118 -1.70 -14.73 -0.58
C PHE A 118 -2.02 -16.09 -1.24
N PRO A 119 -2.78 -17.05 -0.65
CA PRO A 119 -3.60 -16.88 0.55
C PRO A 119 -2.79 -16.38 1.74
#